data_AF-A0A094EG65-F1
#
_entry.id   AF-A0A094EG65-F1
#
_cell.length_a   1.000
_cell.length_b   1.000
_cell.length_c   1.000
_cell.angle_alpha   90.00
_cell.angle_beta   90.00
_cell.angle_gamma   90.00
#
_symmetry.space_group_name_H-M   'P 1'
#
loop_
_entity.id
_entity.type
_entity.pdbx_description
1 polymer ?
#
loop_
_entity_poly.entity_id
_entity_poly.type
_entity_poly.pdbx_seq_one_letter_code
_entity_poly.pdbx_strand_id
1 'polypeptide(L)'
;MPMTSHSDDESDSSSVFDLDSLLDGIDDDTDDESWLFDDEVQHPPEHYLAEAEELDVQRLRQRRYSPKTQVQLDRVKLQWDQYCSYIKKDPVQCFRDVTIRFLKGFLSWVCDQRRGKGGRRRPGIKHTTSLETFWKWYNLVYKLEVGEKIDEMIIRQGQDLIKFVADQKGLDNSKRESATMYAEDLAEFTRVLLTTTQMTFAIGWLRIQQILFSQLAGITGNRPEALVELRLRHLELTLIRDPSGGRPRLFIELSPEFTKGFLGLKDVNKFKIPEIIYDPTLVLSPHVFLLGMLFKVQAFKSPSIYSPEKLYSLNVLQGLNEQELPLKDEILDNFVFCQAVREAEGVRIAHNLQLSSASVRYRMKIGGQITGFKQVTKPYVLRDGAAKALNESPDVSDSVQNLILQHASINTFLKHYLDRNINVDVQNIYRGLEPQKALMSIGQ
;
A
#
# COMPACT_ATOMS: atom_id res chain seq x y z
N MET A 1 -23.00 17.91 -19.29
CA MET A 1 -22.29 18.41 -18.10
C MET A 1 -20.81 18.14 -18.26
N PRO A 2 -19.90 19.09 -17.99
CA PRO A 2 -18.50 18.93 -18.36
C PRO A 2 -17.78 18.01 -17.37
N MET A 3 -17.19 16.93 -17.89
CA MET A 3 -16.37 15.99 -17.13
C MET A 3 -15.09 16.66 -16.63
N THR A 4 -14.98 16.84 -15.32
CA THR A 4 -13.78 17.31 -14.63
C THR A 4 -12.79 16.15 -14.45
N SER A 5 -11.79 16.07 -15.34
CA SER A 5 -10.66 15.13 -15.19
C SER A 5 -9.75 15.56 -14.04
N HIS A 6 -9.82 14.83 -12.91
CA HIS A 6 -8.91 14.98 -11.79
C HIS A 6 -7.64 14.15 -12.07
N SER A 7 -6.44 14.77 -11.96
CA SER A 7 -5.17 14.05 -12.06
C SER A 7 -4.68 13.67 -10.67
N ASP A 8 -4.38 12.39 -10.51
CA ASP A 8 -3.85 11.81 -9.27
C ASP A 8 -2.31 11.72 -9.38
N ASP A 9 -1.60 12.61 -8.68
CA ASP A 9 -0.19 12.44 -8.31
C ASP A 9 -0.14 12.21 -6.80
N GLU A 10 -0.21 10.95 -6.37
CA GLU A 10 0.07 10.56 -4.98
C GLU A 10 1.37 9.76 -4.97
N SER A 11 2.38 10.34 -4.35
CA SER A 11 3.66 9.73 -4.07
C SER A 11 3.86 9.74 -2.55
N ASP A 12 3.82 8.56 -1.94
CA ASP A 12 4.00 8.35 -0.50
C ASP A 12 5.40 8.76 -0.05
N SER A 13 5.52 9.95 0.54
CA SER A 13 6.72 10.41 1.23
C SER A 13 6.49 10.39 2.75
N SER A 14 6.83 9.28 3.40
CA SER A 14 6.94 9.20 4.86
C SER A 14 8.13 8.32 5.28
N SER A 15 9.27 8.95 5.51
CA SER A 15 10.28 8.54 6.51
C SER A 15 11.31 9.66 6.66
N VAL A 16 11.09 10.55 7.62
CA VAL A 16 12.18 11.37 8.16
C VAL A 16 12.92 10.45 9.12
N PHE A 17 14.21 10.24 8.86
CA PHE A 17 15.12 9.46 9.69
C PHE A 17 15.56 10.31 10.89
N ASP A 18 15.37 9.80 12.10
CA ASP A 18 16.21 10.13 13.26
C ASP A 18 17.27 9.02 13.38
N LEU A 19 18.54 9.41 13.27
CA LEU A 19 19.70 8.51 13.30
C LEU A 19 20.27 8.35 14.72
N ASP A 20 19.73 9.04 15.72
CA ASP A 20 20.33 9.17 17.05
C ASP A 20 19.79 8.17 18.10
N SER A 21 18.96 7.19 17.70
CA SER A 21 18.36 6.21 18.63
C SER A 21 19.11 4.86 18.73
N LEU A 22 20.27 4.71 18.09
CA LEU A 22 20.96 3.41 17.96
C LEU A 22 22.16 3.20 18.89
N LEU A 23 22.37 4.05 19.91
CA LEU A 23 23.57 3.98 20.77
C LEU A 23 23.30 3.81 22.27
N ASP A 24 22.08 3.47 22.70
CA ASP A 24 21.80 3.19 24.11
C ASP A 24 21.35 1.73 24.28
N GLY A 25 22.29 0.87 24.66
CA GLY A 25 21.99 -0.50 25.11
C GLY A 25 23.03 -1.54 24.70
N ILE A 26 24.29 -1.37 25.08
CA ILE A 26 25.22 -2.49 25.19
C ILE A 26 25.55 -2.59 26.68
N ASP A 27 24.83 -3.47 27.37
CA ASP A 27 25.24 -3.96 28.68
C ASP A 27 26.37 -4.96 28.46
N ASP A 28 27.46 -4.73 29.18
CA ASP A 28 28.70 -5.49 29.16
C ASP A 28 28.58 -6.65 30.15
N ASP A 29 28.17 -7.82 29.65
CA ASP A 29 28.33 -9.09 30.37
C ASP A 29 29.25 -9.99 29.53
N THR A 30 30.55 -9.86 29.78
CA THR A 30 31.58 -10.78 29.32
C THR A 30 31.49 -12.09 30.09
N ASP A 31 31.12 -13.17 29.42
CA ASP A 31 31.51 -14.53 29.84
C ASP A 31 31.74 -15.43 28.60
N ASP A 32 33.02 -15.59 28.28
CA ASP A 32 33.71 -16.80 27.78
C ASP A 32 33.08 -17.59 26.59
N GLU A 33 33.02 -16.97 25.41
CA GLU A 33 32.71 -17.64 24.13
C GLU A 33 33.96 -18.11 23.36
N SER A 34 34.83 -18.87 24.01
CA SER A 34 36.07 -19.39 23.40
C SER A 34 35.89 -20.59 22.45
N TRP A 35 34.65 -21.01 22.16
CA TRP A 35 34.34 -22.22 21.37
C TRP A 35 33.69 -21.96 20.01
N LEU A 36 33.55 -20.71 19.56
CA LEU A 36 32.76 -20.33 18.37
C LEU A 36 33.55 -20.12 17.06
N PHE A 37 34.88 -20.34 17.06
CA PHE A 37 35.76 -19.92 15.95
C PHE A 37 36.48 -21.05 15.20
N ASP A 38 36.08 -22.32 15.38
CA ASP A 38 36.79 -23.47 14.77
C ASP A 38 36.59 -23.62 13.25
N ASP A 39 35.65 -22.86 12.64
CA ASP A 39 35.34 -22.88 11.19
C ASP A 39 35.64 -21.54 10.49
N GLU A 40 36.47 -20.66 11.07
CA GLU A 40 36.82 -19.38 10.43
C GLU A 40 37.70 -19.57 9.19
N VAL A 41 37.15 -19.24 8.02
CA VAL A 41 37.93 -19.11 6.78
C VAL A 41 38.74 -17.82 6.85
N GLN A 42 40.00 -17.92 7.26
CA GLN A 42 40.90 -16.77 7.36
C GLN A 42 41.68 -16.58 6.05
N HIS A 43 41.28 -15.57 5.25
CA HIS A 43 42.01 -15.21 4.04
C HIS A 43 43.23 -14.33 4.36
N PRO A 44 44.28 -14.33 3.50
CA PRO A 44 45.40 -13.41 3.65
C PRO A 44 44.93 -11.94 3.60
N PRO A 45 45.60 -11.00 4.30
CA PRO A 45 45.25 -9.58 4.27
C PRO A 45 45.08 -9.00 2.85
N GLU A 46 45.89 -9.48 1.89
CA GLU A 46 45.83 -9.04 0.49
C GLU A 46 44.49 -9.35 -0.18
N HIS A 47 43.80 -10.42 0.23
CA HIS A 47 42.45 -10.76 -0.26
C HIS A 47 41.45 -9.66 0.11
N TYR A 48 41.41 -9.28 1.39
CA TYR A 48 40.46 -8.25 1.85
C TYR A 48 40.81 -6.86 1.33
N LEU A 49 42.09 -6.55 1.10
CA LEU A 49 42.51 -5.32 0.45
C LEU A 49 42.07 -5.28 -1.02
N ALA A 50 42.23 -6.38 -1.75
CA ALA A 50 41.74 -6.49 -3.13
C ALA A 50 40.21 -6.42 -3.21
N GLU A 51 39.50 -7.06 -2.27
CA GLU A 51 38.04 -7.01 -2.16
C GLU A 51 37.54 -5.59 -1.85
N ALA A 52 38.27 -4.84 -1.01
CA ALA A 52 37.98 -3.43 -0.74
C ALA A 52 38.23 -2.54 -1.97
N GLU A 53 39.26 -2.81 -2.78
CA GLU A 53 39.54 -2.07 -4.02
C GLU A 53 38.56 -2.40 -5.15
N GLU A 54 37.99 -3.62 -5.18
CA GLU A 54 36.94 -4.01 -6.13
C GLU A 54 35.59 -3.30 -5.88
N LEU A 55 35.41 -2.73 -4.68
CA LEU A 55 34.20 -2.01 -4.33
C LEU A 55 34.03 -0.73 -5.15
N ASP A 56 33.20 -0.81 -6.18
CA ASP A 56 32.70 0.37 -6.87
C ASP A 56 31.75 1.15 -5.94
N VAL A 57 32.31 2.16 -5.26
CA VAL A 57 31.56 3.07 -4.37
C VAL A 57 30.42 3.78 -5.10
N GLN A 58 30.49 3.95 -6.43
CA GLN A 58 29.39 4.55 -7.21
C GLN A 58 28.18 3.63 -7.32
N ARG A 59 28.35 2.31 -7.18
CA ARG A 59 27.24 1.34 -7.10
C ARG A 59 26.56 1.34 -5.73
N LEU A 60 27.28 1.73 -4.67
CA LEU A 60 26.67 1.94 -3.37
C LEU A 60 25.62 3.06 -3.48
N ARG A 61 24.43 2.83 -2.91
CA ARG A 61 23.24 3.69 -2.98
C ARG A 61 22.44 3.66 -4.31
N GLN A 62 22.89 3.05 -5.41
CA GLN A 62 22.05 2.90 -6.61
C GLN A 62 20.90 1.89 -6.41
N ARG A 63 21.13 0.84 -5.61
CA ARG A 63 20.12 -0.19 -5.28
C ARG A 63 19.03 0.26 -4.30
N ARG A 64 19.05 1.52 -3.85
CA ARG A 64 18.20 2.00 -2.75
C ARG A 64 16.76 2.27 -3.16
N TYR A 65 16.48 2.71 -4.38
CA TYR A 65 15.13 3.11 -4.75
C TYR A 65 14.40 2.05 -5.56
N SER A 66 13.13 1.81 -5.23
CA SER A 66 12.27 0.96 -6.04
C SER A 66 12.14 1.53 -7.47
N PRO A 67 11.84 0.71 -8.50
CA PRO A 67 11.64 1.21 -9.87
C PRO A 67 10.61 2.34 -9.96
N LYS A 68 9.53 2.28 -9.18
CA LYS A 68 8.51 3.34 -9.11
C LYS A 68 9.06 4.64 -8.52
N THR A 69 9.85 4.53 -7.45
CA THR A 69 10.54 5.67 -6.83
C THR A 69 11.50 6.32 -7.82
N GLN A 70 12.24 5.52 -8.58
CA GLN A 70 13.16 6.02 -9.59
C GLN A 70 12.43 6.79 -10.70
N VAL A 71 11.32 6.26 -11.22
CA VAL A 71 10.48 6.96 -12.22
C VAL A 71 10.02 8.34 -11.72
N GLN A 72 9.70 8.47 -10.43
CA GLN A 72 9.29 9.74 -9.85
C GLN A 72 10.48 10.71 -9.72
N LEU A 73 11.66 10.24 -9.31
CA LEU A 73 12.89 11.04 -9.27
C LEU A 73 13.27 11.54 -10.67
N ASP A 74 13.28 10.65 -11.66
CA ASP A 74 13.57 10.96 -13.07
C ASP A 74 12.60 12.01 -13.61
N ARG A 75 11.32 11.93 -13.22
CA ARG A 75 10.31 12.93 -13.61
C ARG A 75 10.63 14.31 -13.04
N VAL A 76 11.02 14.40 -11.78
CA VAL A 76 11.37 15.69 -11.15
C VAL A 76 12.65 16.24 -11.75
N LYS A 77 13.66 15.40 -11.99
CA LYS A 77 14.90 15.79 -12.70
C LYS A 77 14.62 16.31 -14.10
N LEU A 78 13.77 15.62 -14.86
CA LEU A 78 13.35 16.09 -16.19
C LEU A 78 12.70 17.49 -16.14
N GLN A 79 11.88 17.77 -15.12
CA GLN A 79 11.28 19.09 -14.95
C GLN A 79 12.32 20.16 -14.60
N TRP A 80 13.34 19.82 -13.84
CA TRP A 80 14.48 20.69 -13.57
C TRP A 80 15.25 21.03 -14.85
N ASP A 81 15.62 20.02 -15.63
CA ASP A 81 16.37 20.18 -16.88
C ASP A 81 15.59 21.04 -17.88
N GLN A 82 14.28 20.81 -17.97
CA GLN A 82 13.37 21.61 -18.82
C GLN A 82 13.31 23.07 -18.38
N TYR A 83 13.24 23.34 -17.07
CA TYR A 83 13.24 24.71 -16.56
C TYR A 83 14.57 25.41 -16.85
N CYS A 84 15.70 24.75 -16.56
CA CYS A 84 17.04 25.27 -16.82
C CYS A 84 17.23 25.58 -18.31
N SER A 85 16.81 24.67 -19.19
CA SER A 85 16.81 24.87 -20.63
C SER A 85 15.95 26.05 -21.07
N TYR A 86 14.75 26.20 -20.48
CA TYR A 86 13.83 27.30 -20.78
C TYR A 86 14.43 28.67 -20.45
N ILE A 87 15.16 28.78 -19.33
CA ILE A 87 15.87 30.00 -18.94
C ILE A 87 17.30 30.09 -19.51
N LYS A 88 17.69 29.15 -20.39
CA LYS A 88 19.00 29.07 -21.05
C LYS A 88 20.18 29.01 -20.09
N LYS A 89 20.06 28.20 -19.03
CA LYS A 89 21.15 27.92 -18.07
C LYS A 89 21.50 26.44 -18.06
N ASP A 90 22.76 26.16 -17.72
CA ASP A 90 23.23 24.78 -17.54
C ASP A 90 22.59 24.14 -16.29
N PRO A 91 21.91 22.98 -16.41
CA PRO A 91 21.22 22.34 -15.29
C PRO A 91 22.14 21.93 -14.14
N VAL A 92 23.37 21.50 -14.44
CA VAL A 92 24.34 21.03 -13.43
C VAL A 92 24.84 22.20 -12.61
N GLN A 93 25.21 23.30 -13.27
CA GLN A 93 25.61 24.53 -12.58
C GLN A 93 24.47 25.13 -11.75
N CYS A 94 23.23 25.06 -12.25
CA CYS A 94 22.07 25.53 -11.49
C CYS A 94 21.87 24.78 -10.16
N PHE A 95 22.26 23.50 -10.08
CA PHE A 95 22.19 22.75 -8.84
C PHE A 95 23.22 23.26 -7.83
N ARG A 96 24.47 23.48 -8.29
CA ARG A 96 25.56 23.97 -7.43
C ARG A 96 25.30 25.38 -6.90
N ASP A 97 24.78 26.26 -7.75
CA ASP A 97 24.53 27.67 -7.42
C ASP A 97 23.08 27.92 -7.02
N VAL A 98 22.40 26.92 -6.45
CA VAL A 98 20.98 27.05 -6.13
C VAL A 98 20.75 28.19 -5.13
N THR A 99 19.80 29.06 -5.42
CA THR A 99 19.38 30.14 -4.52
C THR A 99 17.88 30.11 -4.32
N ILE A 100 17.40 30.69 -3.23
CA ILE A 100 15.95 30.79 -2.96
C ILE A 100 15.21 31.54 -4.09
N ARG A 101 15.85 32.55 -4.71
CA ARG A 101 15.29 33.28 -5.86
C ARG A 101 15.15 32.39 -7.09
N PHE A 102 16.13 31.51 -7.34
CA PHE A 102 16.06 30.54 -8.42
C PHE A 102 14.91 29.55 -8.19
N LEU A 103 14.82 29.00 -6.97
CA LEU A 103 13.77 28.08 -6.57
C LEU A 103 12.37 28.69 -6.68
N LYS A 104 12.23 29.98 -6.38
CA LYS A 104 10.95 30.70 -6.57
C LYS A 104 10.50 30.65 -8.03
N GLY A 105 11.43 30.90 -8.96
CA GLY A 105 11.17 30.80 -10.40
C GLY A 105 10.83 29.37 -10.83
N PHE A 106 11.59 28.38 -10.34
CA PHE A 106 11.39 26.97 -10.64
C PHE A 106 10.02 26.45 -10.17
N LEU A 107 9.69 26.65 -8.90
CA LEU A 107 8.42 26.20 -8.31
C LEU A 107 7.22 26.88 -9.00
N SER A 108 7.33 28.17 -9.31
CA SER A 108 6.30 28.89 -10.08
C SER A 108 6.13 28.29 -11.48
N TRP A 109 7.24 28.02 -12.17
CA TRP A 109 7.23 27.43 -13.51
C TRP A 109 6.61 26.03 -13.51
N VAL A 110 6.93 25.20 -12.51
CA VAL A 110 6.34 23.85 -12.35
C VAL A 110 4.82 23.93 -12.19
N CYS A 111 4.32 24.87 -11.39
CA CYS A 111 2.89 25.13 -11.22
C CYS A 111 2.21 25.56 -12.52
N ASP A 112 2.92 26.21 -13.45
CA ASP A 112 2.37 26.72 -14.72
C ASP A 112 2.32 25.66 -15.85
N GLN A 113 3.06 24.57 -15.71
CA GLN A 113 3.12 23.55 -16.76
C GLN A 113 1.79 22.81 -16.94
N ARG A 114 1.25 22.86 -18.17
CA ARG A 114 -0.01 22.19 -18.58
C ARG A 114 0.19 21.04 -19.56
N ARG A 115 1.43 20.71 -19.92
CA ARG A 115 1.76 19.55 -20.77
C ARG A 115 2.76 18.64 -20.06
N GLY A 116 2.59 17.34 -20.23
CA GLY A 116 3.47 16.28 -19.74
C GLY A 116 4.18 15.57 -20.90
N LYS A 117 4.71 14.37 -20.61
CA LYS A 117 5.40 13.51 -21.57
C LYS A 117 4.53 13.28 -22.82
N GLY A 118 5.13 13.39 -24.00
CA GLY A 118 4.44 13.22 -25.29
C GLY A 118 3.39 14.28 -25.60
N GLY A 119 3.44 15.45 -24.96
CA GLY A 119 2.49 16.54 -25.18
C GLY A 119 1.12 16.36 -24.53
N ARG A 120 0.93 15.30 -23.73
CA ARG A 120 -0.32 15.01 -23.02
C ARG A 120 -0.70 16.17 -22.10
N ARG A 121 -1.95 16.63 -22.17
CA ARG A 121 -2.46 17.69 -21.28
C ARG A 121 -2.44 17.19 -19.83
N ARG A 122 -1.88 18.01 -18.93
CA ARG A 122 -1.94 17.82 -17.48
C ARG A 122 -2.64 19.03 -16.84
N PRO A 123 -3.43 18.84 -15.78
CA PRO A 123 -4.18 19.93 -15.16
C PRO A 123 -3.32 20.91 -14.35
N GLY A 124 -2.03 20.59 -14.13
CA GLY A 124 -1.12 21.40 -13.32
C GLY A 124 -1.25 21.11 -11.83
N ILE A 125 -0.35 21.67 -11.02
CA ILE A 125 -0.45 21.62 -9.57
C ILE A 125 -1.59 22.56 -9.15
N LYS A 126 -2.57 22.02 -8.42
CA LYS A 126 -3.74 22.76 -7.94
C LYS A 126 -3.83 22.89 -6.44
N HIS A 127 -3.13 22.04 -5.70
CA HIS A 127 -3.16 22.00 -4.24
C HIS A 127 -1.76 22.26 -3.68
N THR A 128 -1.71 22.96 -2.55
CA THR A 128 -0.45 23.28 -1.87
C THR A 128 0.28 22.04 -1.40
N THR A 129 -0.45 21.03 -0.91
CA THR A 129 0.10 19.73 -0.51
C THR A 129 0.80 19.00 -1.66
N SER A 130 0.32 19.17 -2.90
CA SER A 130 0.99 18.63 -4.09
C SER A 130 2.30 19.37 -4.39
N LEU A 131 2.35 20.68 -4.18
CA LEU A 131 3.59 21.47 -4.30
C LEU A 131 4.61 21.10 -3.22
N GLU A 132 4.17 20.92 -1.97
CA GLU A 132 5.01 20.42 -0.88
C GLU A 132 5.58 19.03 -1.18
N THR A 133 4.75 18.16 -1.76
CA THR A 133 5.18 16.82 -2.18
C THR A 133 6.23 16.91 -3.28
N PHE A 134 6.00 17.76 -4.29
CA PHE A 134 6.99 18.03 -5.34
C PHE A 134 8.30 18.56 -4.75
N TRP A 135 8.24 19.49 -3.79
CA TRP A 135 9.41 20.01 -3.09
C TRP A 135 10.20 18.91 -2.39
N LYS A 136 9.55 17.96 -1.70
CA LYS A 136 10.23 16.82 -1.07
C LYS A 136 10.97 15.95 -2.09
N TRP A 137 10.36 15.67 -3.25
CA TRP A 137 11.04 14.95 -4.33
C TRP A 137 12.22 15.73 -4.90
N TYR A 138 12.07 17.04 -5.08
CA TYR A 138 13.15 17.89 -5.52
C TYR A 138 14.35 17.84 -4.55
N ASN A 139 14.12 17.89 -3.24
CA ASN A 139 15.20 17.75 -2.26
C ASN A 139 15.94 16.41 -2.38
N LEU A 140 15.23 15.33 -2.70
CA LEU A 140 15.85 14.03 -2.95
C LEU A 140 16.68 14.03 -4.24
N VAL A 141 16.14 14.59 -5.33
CA VAL A 141 16.88 14.75 -6.60
C VAL A 141 18.13 15.59 -6.38
N TYR A 142 18.01 16.74 -5.72
CA TYR A 142 19.15 17.59 -5.40
C TYR A 142 20.25 16.80 -4.67
N LYS A 143 19.87 16.05 -3.63
CA LYS A 143 20.83 15.24 -2.87
C LYS A 143 21.53 14.19 -3.72
N LEU A 144 20.83 13.62 -4.70
CA LEU A 144 21.41 12.63 -5.62
C LEU A 144 22.37 13.28 -6.63
N GLU A 145 22.03 14.45 -7.17
CA GLU A 145 22.84 15.13 -8.19
C GLU A 145 24.06 15.85 -7.60
N VAL A 146 23.92 16.41 -6.39
CA VAL A 146 24.98 17.20 -5.73
C VAL A 146 25.81 16.35 -4.76
N GLY A 147 25.25 15.24 -4.26
CA GLY A 147 25.86 14.40 -3.23
C GLY A 147 25.63 14.87 -1.79
N GLU A 148 25.17 16.11 -1.61
CA GLU A 148 24.92 16.75 -0.31
C GLU A 148 23.47 17.25 -0.19
N LYS A 149 23.02 17.49 1.05
CA LYS A 149 21.72 18.11 1.28
C LYS A 149 21.77 19.59 0.87
N ILE A 150 20.63 20.14 0.44
CA ILE A 150 20.47 21.59 0.29
C ILE A 150 20.80 22.25 1.64
N ASP A 151 21.43 23.42 1.57
CA ASP A 151 21.69 24.27 2.73
C ASP A 151 20.43 24.43 3.62
N GLU A 152 20.62 24.32 4.93
CA GLU A 152 19.52 24.26 5.89
C GLU A 152 18.69 25.56 5.92
N MET A 153 19.33 26.72 5.71
CA MET A 153 18.63 28.00 5.61
C MET A 153 17.74 28.03 4.37
N ILE A 154 18.23 27.53 3.23
CA ILE A 154 17.41 27.41 2.01
C ILE A 154 16.23 26.46 2.23
N ILE A 155 16.39 25.36 2.98
CA ILE A 155 15.28 24.45 3.30
C ILE A 155 14.21 25.15 4.13
N ARG A 156 14.60 25.88 5.19
CA ARG A 156 13.67 26.65 6.02
C ARG A 156 12.94 27.71 5.19
N GLN A 157 13.68 28.52 4.44
CA GLN A 157 13.11 29.52 3.53
C GLN A 157 12.23 28.88 2.44
N GLY A 158 12.56 27.66 2.01
CA GLY A 158 11.79 26.89 1.04
C GLY A 158 10.37 26.60 1.50
N GLN A 159 10.15 26.38 2.80
CA GLN A 159 8.81 26.17 3.34
C GLN A 159 7.93 27.43 3.22
N ASP A 160 8.49 28.59 3.54
CA ASP A 160 7.79 29.87 3.38
C ASP A 160 7.59 30.21 1.89
N LEU A 161 8.58 29.88 1.06
CA LEU A 161 8.50 30.04 -0.38
C LEU A 161 7.36 29.21 -0.99
N ILE A 162 7.12 27.98 -0.51
CA ILE A 162 5.99 27.16 -0.98
C ILE A 162 4.67 27.86 -0.69
N LYS A 163 4.48 28.38 0.53
CA LYS A 163 3.27 29.14 0.89
C LYS A 163 3.11 30.37 0.00
N PHE A 164 4.19 31.13 -0.19
CA PHE A 164 4.21 32.29 -1.06
C PHE A 164 3.82 31.96 -2.51
N VAL A 165 4.39 30.89 -3.08
CA VAL A 165 4.04 30.43 -4.43
C VAL A 165 2.61 29.91 -4.47
N ALA A 166 2.14 29.21 -3.43
CA ALA A 166 0.77 28.73 -3.34
C ALA A 166 -0.24 29.86 -3.39
N ASP A 167 -0.03 30.91 -2.58
CA ASP A 167 -0.89 32.10 -2.56
C ASP A 167 -0.87 32.83 -3.92
N GLN A 168 0.32 33.03 -4.50
CA GLN A 168 0.47 33.67 -5.81
C GLN A 168 -0.21 32.90 -6.95
N LYS A 169 -0.23 31.57 -6.87
CA LYS A 169 -0.83 30.69 -7.89
C LYS A 169 -2.28 30.33 -7.59
N GLY A 170 -2.84 30.81 -6.47
CA GLY A 170 -4.20 30.47 -6.03
C GLY A 170 -4.38 28.98 -5.80
N LEU A 171 -3.37 28.31 -5.22
CA LEU A 171 -3.46 26.88 -4.91
C LEU A 171 -4.44 26.65 -3.76
N ASP A 172 -5.17 25.55 -3.84
CA ASP A 172 -6.11 25.14 -2.81
C ASP A 172 -5.36 24.58 -1.59
N ASN A 173 -5.60 25.22 -0.44
CA ASN A 173 -5.06 24.90 0.88
C ASN A 173 -6.01 24.02 1.71
N SER A 174 -7.22 23.74 1.21
CA SER A 174 -8.18 22.91 1.93
C SER A 174 -7.63 21.50 2.13
N LYS A 175 -7.80 20.97 3.34
CA LYS A 175 -7.52 19.56 3.58
C LYS A 175 -8.55 18.77 2.78
N ARG A 176 -8.08 17.89 1.90
CA ARG A 176 -8.96 16.95 1.22
C ARG A 176 -9.71 16.14 2.28
N GLU A 177 -11.04 16.13 2.18
CA GLU A 177 -11.89 15.30 3.02
C GLU A 177 -11.45 13.83 2.85
N SER A 178 -11.09 13.18 3.96
CA SER A 178 -10.74 11.76 3.96
C SER A 178 -12.01 10.95 3.85
N ALA A 179 -12.04 10.02 2.90
CA ALA A 179 -13.12 9.05 2.77
C ALA A 179 -12.72 7.79 3.51
N THR A 180 -13.64 7.23 4.28
CA THR A 180 -13.47 5.98 5.03
C THR A 180 -14.52 5.00 4.53
N MET A 181 -14.14 3.75 4.32
CA MET A 181 -15.11 2.68 4.02
C MET A 181 -15.11 1.69 5.18
N TYR A 182 -16.22 1.66 5.92
CA TYR A 182 -16.45 0.70 7.00
C TYR A 182 -16.98 -0.63 6.44
N ALA A 183 -17.22 -1.60 7.31
CA ALA A 183 -17.67 -2.94 6.91
C ALA A 183 -19.02 -2.89 6.17
N GLU A 184 -19.93 -2.04 6.62
CA GLU A 184 -21.25 -1.83 6.03
C GLU A 184 -21.16 -1.23 4.63
N ASP A 185 -20.31 -0.21 4.45
CA ASP A 185 -20.03 0.40 3.15
C ASP A 185 -19.41 -0.63 2.21
N LEU A 186 -18.46 -1.45 2.70
CA LEU A 186 -17.85 -2.51 1.91
C LEU A 186 -18.87 -3.59 1.50
N ALA A 187 -19.82 -3.93 2.38
CA ALA A 187 -20.89 -4.87 2.07
C ALA A 187 -21.76 -4.35 0.93
N GLU A 188 -22.18 -3.08 1.02
CA GLU A 188 -22.99 -2.43 -0.01
C GLU A 188 -22.21 -2.27 -1.33
N PHE A 189 -20.96 -1.85 -1.27
CA PHE A 189 -20.06 -1.80 -2.42
C PHE A 189 -19.94 -3.15 -3.12
N THR A 190 -19.77 -4.22 -2.33
CA THR A 190 -19.66 -5.58 -2.86
C THR A 190 -20.96 -6.05 -3.49
N ARG A 191 -22.10 -5.81 -2.84
CA ARG A 191 -23.44 -6.11 -3.37
C ARG A 191 -23.68 -5.43 -4.71
N VAL A 192 -23.30 -4.16 -4.84
CA VAL A 192 -23.39 -3.39 -6.09
C VAL A 192 -22.45 -3.98 -7.15
N LEU A 193 -21.19 -4.27 -6.83
CA LEU A 193 -20.26 -4.86 -7.80
C LEU A 193 -20.73 -6.22 -8.35
N LEU A 194 -21.36 -7.04 -7.50
CA LEU A 194 -21.91 -8.33 -7.91
C LEU A 194 -23.06 -8.19 -8.92
N THR A 195 -23.93 -7.21 -8.71
CA THR A 195 -25.21 -7.10 -9.41
C THR A 195 -25.22 -6.05 -10.53
N THR A 196 -24.25 -5.13 -10.55
CA THR A 196 -24.26 -4.00 -11.48
C THR A 196 -24.08 -4.43 -12.93
N THR A 197 -24.89 -3.80 -13.79
CA THR A 197 -24.79 -3.81 -15.25
C THR A 197 -24.19 -2.52 -15.80
N GLN A 198 -24.01 -1.49 -14.96
CA GLN A 198 -23.46 -0.18 -15.35
C GLN A 198 -21.93 -0.20 -15.53
N MET A 199 -21.26 -1.21 -14.95
CA MET A 199 -19.82 -1.43 -15.09
C MET A 199 -19.54 -2.81 -15.66
N THR A 200 -18.77 -2.83 -16.75
CA THR A 200 -18.34 -4.07 -17.39
C THR A 200 -16.95 -4.46 -16.95
N PHE A 201 -16.75 -5.77 -16.82
CA PHE A 201 -15.44 -6.39 -16.63
C PHE A 201 -15.17 -7.23 -17.87
N ALA A 202 -13.92 -7.26 -18.33
CA ALA A 202 -13.57 -8.04 -19.53
C ALA A 202 -13.88 -9.54 -19.38
N ILE A 203 -13.81 -10.05 -18.14
CA ILE A 203 -14.19 -11.41 -17.76
C ILE A 203 -14.64 -11.40 -16.29
N GLY A 204 -15.54 -12.30 -15.90
CA GLY A 204 -16.09 -12.40 -14.53
C GLY A 204 -15.02 -12.53 -13.44
N TRP A 205 -13.88 -13.15 -13.74
CA TRP A 205 -12.72 -13.23 -12.84
C TRP A 205 -12.27 -11.86 -12.32
N LEU A 206 -12.23 -10.84 -13.19
CA LEU A 206 -11.82 -9.49 -12.80
C LEU A 206 -12.78 -8.85 -11.79
N ARG A 207 -14.07 -9.23 -11.81
CA ARG A 207 -15.09 -8.75 -10.87
C ARG A 207 -14.91 -9.41 -9.51
N ILE A 208 -14.78 -10.74 -9.49
CA ILE A 208 -14.58 -11.53 -8.27
C ILE A 208 -13.29 -11.13 -7.55
N GLN A 209 -12.17 -11.01 -8.27
CA GLN A 209 -10.92 -10.57 -7.65
C GLN A 209 -10.98 -9.12 -7.13
N GLN A 210 -11.78 -8.24 -7.73
CA GLN A 210 -11.92 -6.86 -7.27
C GLN A 210 -12.63 -6.81 -5.91
N ILE A 211 -13.60 -7.69 -5.70
CA ILE A 211 -14.29 -7.86 -4.42
C ILE A 211 -13.35 -8.44 -3.38
N LEU A 212 -12.66 -9.54 -3.71
CA LEU A 212 -11.67 -10.17 -2.83
C LEU A 212 -10.58 -9.17 -2.42
N PHE A 213 -10.08 -8.35 -3.37
CA PHE A 213 -9.10 -7.31 -3.07
C PHE A 213 -9.63 -6.34 -2.01
N SER A 214 -10.87 -5.86 -2.17
CA SER A 214 -11.45 -4.91 -1.24
C SER A 214 -11.63 -5.51 0.16
N GLN A 215 -12.02 -6.78 0.25
CA GLN A 215 -12.12 -7.51 1.52
C GLN A 215 -10.76 -7.67 2.19
N LEU A 216 -9.74 -8.13 1.48
CA LEU A 216 -8.39 -8.29 2.05
C LEU A 216 -7.79 -6.94 2.46
N ALA A 217 -8.07 -5.87 1.73
CA ALA A 217 -7.64 -4.51 2.10
C ALA A 217 -8.32 -4.01 3.38
N GLY A 218 -9.61 -4.28 3.57
CA GLY A 218 -10.33 -3.95 4.80
C GLY A 218 -9.89 -4.81 6.00
N ILE A 219 -9.66 -6.11 5.80
CA ILE A 219 -9.29 -7.03 6.88
C ILE A 219 -7.85 -6.79 7.36
N THR A 220 -6.91 -6.66 6.43
CA THR A 220 -5.48 -6.63 6.77
C THR A 220 -4.92 -5.22 6.90
N GLY A 221 -5.66 -4.22 6.43
CA GLY A 221 -5.19 -2.86 6.32
C GLY A 221 -3.96 -2.69 5.42
N ASN A 222 -3.53 -3.68 4.63
CA ASN A 222 -2.31 -3.59 3.84
C ASN A 222 -2.36 -2.52 2.75
N ARG A 223 -1.18 -2.03 2.34
CA ARG A 223 -1.08 -1.10 1.20
C ARG A 223 -1.53 -1.80 -0.09
N PRO A 224 -2.11 -1.07 -1.06
CA PRO A 224 -2.63 -1.66 -2.29
C PRO A 224 -1.57 -2.44 -3.07
N GLU A 225 -0.36 -1.91 -3.14
CA GLU A 225 0.80 -2.52 -3.79
C GLU A 225 1.16 -3.88 -3.16
N ALA A 226 1.19 -3.97 -1.82
CA ALA A 226 1.51 -5.22 -1.14
C ALA A 226 0.46 -6.31 -1.45
N LEU A 227 -0.82 -5.92 -1.57
CA LEU A 227 -1.89 -6.85 -1.91
C LEU A 227 -1.82 -7.32 -3.37
N VAL A 228 -1.62 -6.42 -4.34
CA VAL A 228 -1.54 -6.84 -5.75
C VAL A 228 -0.29 -7.67 -6.07
N GLU A 229 0.74 -7.65 -5.20
CA GLU A 229 1.95 -8.48 -5.32
C GLU A 229 1.76 -9.90 -4.74
N LEU A 230 0.62 -10.18 -4.10
CA LEU A 230 0.33 -11.50 -3.54
C LEU A 230 0.34 -12.59 -4.63
N ARG A 231 1.03 -13.68 -4.30
CA ARG A 231 1.09 -14.92 -5.08
C ARG A 231 0.42 -16.04 -4.29
N LEU A 232 0.06 -17.11 -4.98
CA LEU A 232 -0.62 -18.25 -4.35
C LEU A 232 0.22 -18.90 -3.25
N ARG A 233 1.55 -18.85 -3.34
CA ARG A 233 2.46 -19.32 -2.26
C ARG A 233 2.37 -18.54 -0.95
N HIS A 234 1.81 -17.33 -0.97
CA HIS A 234 1.60 -16.54 0.25
C HIS A 234 0.26 -16.86 0.93
N LEU A 235 -0.50 -17.83 0.40
CA LEU A 235 -1.75 -18.32 0.94
C LEU A 235 -1.53 -19.71 1.52
N GLU A 236 -1.88 -19.86 2.79
CA GLU A 236 -2.00 -21.16 3.43
C GLU A 236 -3.49 -21.39 3.76
N LEU A 237 -4.00 -22.57 3.41
CA LEU A 237 -5.38 -22.96 3.64
C LEU A 237 -5.39 -24.15 4.58
N THR A 238 -6.09 -24.03 5.70
CA THR A 238 -6.06 -25.05 6.75
C THR A 238 -7.46 -25.34 7.26
N LEU A 239 -7.86 -26.61 7.26
CA LEU A 239 -9.05 -27.06 7.99
C LEU A 239 -8.69 -27.25 9.46
N ILE A 240 -9.43 -26.63 10.36
CA ILE A 240 -9.20 -26.68 11.80
C ILE A 240 -10.44 -27.28 12.47
N ARG A 241 -10.24 -28.13 13.47
CA ARG A 241 -11.34 -28.63 14.30
C ARG A 241 -11.98 -27.47 15.05
N ASP A 242 -13.30 -27.38 14.99
CA ASP A 242 -14.03 -26.39 15.76
C ASP A 242 -13.86 -26.69 17.26
N PRO A 243 -13.31 -25.76 18.07
CA PRO A 243 -13.18 -25.95 19.51
C PRO A 243 -14.53 -26.15 20.21
N SER A 244 -15.61 -25.61 19.64
CA SER A 244 -16.98 -25.80 20.14
C SER A 244 -17.63 -27.10 19.65
N GLY A 245 -16.90 -27.93 18.89
CA GLY A 245 -17.43 -29.10 18.21
C GLY A 245 -18.21 -28.74 16.93
N GLY A 246 -18.42 -29.74 16.07
CA GLY A 246 -19.15 -29.57 14.81
C GLY A 246 -18.27 -29.73 13.56
N ARG A 247 -18.66 -29.07 12.47
CA ARG A 247 -17.91 -29.14 11.20
C ARG A 247 -16.56 -28.43 11.34
N PRO A 248 -15.48 -28.92 10.72
CA PRO A 248 -14.24 -28.18 10.65
C PRO A 248 -14.43 -26.81 9.99
N ARG A 249 -13.65 -25.83 10.44
CA ARG A 249 -13.64 -24.48 9.89
C ARG A 249 -12.42 -24.31 9.00
N LEU A 250 -12.59 -23.61 7.87
CA LEU A 250 -11.47 -23.23 7.03
C LEU A 250 -10.83 -21.95 7.58
N PHE A 251 -9.50 -21.93 7.61
CA PHE A 251 -8.69 -20.73 7.80
C PHE A 251 -7.99 -20.38 6.50
N ILE A 252 -7.99 -19.09 6.18
CA ILE A 252 -7.06 -18.51 5.20
C ILE A 252 -5.97 -17.81 6.01
N GLU A 253 -4.73 -18.24 5.87
CA GLU A 253 -3.59 -17.49 6.34
C GLU A 253 -2.92 -16.76 5.16
N LEU A 254 -2.69 -15.46 5.35
CA LEU A 254 -2.10 -14.57 4.35
C LEU A 254 -0.78 -13.98 4.86
N SER A 255 0.28 -14.14 4.06
CA SER A 255 1.64 -13.69 4.39
C SER A 255 2.18 -12.73 3.32
N PRO A 256 1.79 -11.44 3.31
CA PRO A 256 2.24 -10.49 2.29
C PRO A 256 3.73 -10.13 2.45
N GLU A 257 4.60 -10.75 1.66
CA GLU A 257 6.08 -10.60 1.74
C GLU A 257 6.61 -9.19 1.39
N PHE A 258 5.83 -8.32 0.73
CA PHE A 258 6.38 -7.13 0.06
C PHE A 258 6.09 -5.80 0.75
N THR A 259 6.64 -5.63 1.95
CA THR A 259 6.46 -4.42 2.77
C THR A 259 7.75 -3.59 2.83
N LYS A 260 8.03 -2.77 1.79
CA LYS A 260 9.17 -1.81 1.73
C LYS A 260 10.47 -2.31 2.39
N GLY A 261 11.23 -3.18 1.72
CA GLY A 261 12.53 -3.71 2.19
C GLY A 261 13.72 -2.74 2.22
N PHE A 262 13.47 -1.42 2.25
CA PHE A 262 14.53 -0.41 2.20
C PHE A 262 15.41 -0.35 3.47
N LEU A 263 14.85 -0.79 4.61
CA LEU A 263 15.48 -0.73 5.93
C LEU A 263 15.98 -2.11 6.43
N GLY A 264 16.00 -3.12 5.57
CA GLY A 264 16.26 -4.51 5.93
C GLY A 264 15.06 -5.41 5.68
N LEU A 265 15.24 -6.71 5.91
CA LEU A 265 14.16 -7.68 5.94
C LEU A 265 13.22 -7.29 7.09
N LYS A 266 11.93 -7.22 6.81
CA LYS A 266 10.90 -7.12 7.86
C LYS A 266 10.26 -8.47 8.03
N ASP A 267 9.97 -8.83 9.27
CA ASP A 267 9.14 -10.00 9.54
C ASP A 267 7.80 -9.85 8.83
N VAL A 268 7.38 -10.92 8.17
CA VAL A 268 6.14 -10.96 7.41
C VAL A 268 5.00 -11.18 8.39
N ASN A 269 4.10 -10.20 8.50
CA ASN A 269 2.88 -10.36 9.29
C ASN A 269 2.01 -11.46 8.68
N LYS A 270 1.69 -12.48 9.47
CA LYS A 270 0.75 -13.54 9.10
C LYS A 270 -0.66 -13.18 9.56
N PHE A 271 -1.60 -13.06 8.62
CA PHE A 271 -3.00 -12.75 8.91
C PHE A 271 -3.84 -14.02 8.81
N LYS A 272 -4.34 -14.52 9.96
CA LYS A 272 -5.29 -15.62 10.02
C LYS A 272 -6.71 -15.09 9.91
N ILE A 273 -7.44 -15.52 8.87
CA ILE A 273 -8.81 -15.12 8.60
C ILE A 273 -9.72 -16.33 8.79
N PRO A 274 -10.53 -16.38 9.86
CA PRO A 274 -11.45 -17.49 10.10
C PRO A 274 -12.68 -17.42 9.16
N GLU A 275 -13.25 -18.58 8.84
CA GLU A 275 -14.49 -18.69 8.08
C GLU A 275 -15.66 -17.96 8.77
N ILE A 276 -16.42 -17.19 7.99
CA ILE A 276 -17.66 -16.54 8.44
C ILE A 276 -18.79 -17.57 8.41
N ILE A 277 -19.36 -17.89 9.58
CA ILE A 277 -20.40 -18.94 9.72
C ILE A 277 -21.75 -18.44 10.26
N TYR A 278 -21.80 -17.21 10.81
CA TYR A 278 -23.02 -16.65 11.43
C TYR A 278 -23.55 -15.40 10.71
N ASP A 279 -22.96 -15.02 9.57
CA ASP A 279 -23.44 -13.89 8.80
C ASP A 279 -24.63 -14.33 7.91
N PRO A 280 -25.80 -13.66 7.98
CA PRO A 280 -26.93 -13.94 7.09
C PRO A 280 -26.58 -13.75 5.61
N THR A 281 -25.50 -13.06 5.29
CA THR A 281 -25.00 -12.86 3.93
C THR A 281 -23.52 -13.24 3.82
N LEU A 282 -23.15 -13.95 2.75
CA LEU A 282 -21.74 -14.28 2.48
C LEU A 282 -21.02 -13.19 1.68
N VAL A 283 -21.63 -12.01 1.54
CA VAL A 283 -21.10 -10.89 0.73
C VAL A 283 -19.75 -10.37 1.23
N LEU A 284 -19.47 -10.48 2.53
CA LEU A 284 -18.20 -10.10 3.14
C LEU A 284 -17.25 -11.28 3.35
N SER A 285 -17.58 -12.48 2.90
CA SER A 285 -16.76 -13.67 3.13
C SER A 285 -15.62 -13.80 2.13
N PRO A 286 -14.35 -13.50 2.48
CA PRO A 286 -13.22 -13.69 1.57
C PRO A 286 -13.05 -15.14 1.15
N HIS A 287 -13.49 -16.09 1.99
CA HIS A 287 -13.49 -17.52 1.71
C HIS A 287 -14.30 -17.85 0.46
N VAL A 288 -15.49 -17.27 0.30
CA VAL A 288 -16.35 -17.53 -0.86
C VAL A 288 -15.69 -17.07 -2.15
N PHE A 289 -15.12 -15.86 -2.16
CA PHE A 289 -14.50 -15.30 -3.36
C PHE A 289 -13.17 -15.99 -3.69
N LEU A 290 -12.33 -16.24 -2.69
CA LEU A 290 -11.05 -16.92 -2.87
C LEU A 290 -11.25 -18.38 -3.31
N LEU A 291 -12.08 -19.17 -2.61
CA LEU A 291 -12.33 -20.55 -2.97
C LEU A 291 -12.94 -20.66 -4.37
N GLY A 292 -13.88 -19.77 -4.73
CA GLY A 292 -14.42 -19.74 -6.09
C GLY A 292 -13.35 -19.57 -7.16
N MET A 293 -12.35 -18.71 -6.91
CA MET A 293 -11.20 -18.53 -7.79
C MET A 293 -10.30 -19.76 -7.82
N LEU A 294 -10.00 -20.36 -6.66
CA LEU A 294 -9.14 -21.54 -6.55
C LEU A 294 -9.75 -22.79 -7.20
N PHE A 295 -11.04 -23.04 -7.00
CA PHE A 295 -11.75 -24.14 -7.68
C PHE A 295 -11.80 -23.93 -9.19
N LYS A 296 -12.00 -22.69 -9.66
CA LYS A 296 -12.05 -22.38 -11.09
C LYS A 296 -10.75 -22.73 -11.81
N VAL A 297 -9.60 -22.65 -11.13
CA VAL A 297 -8.28 -22.99 -11.67
C VAL A 297 -7.76 -24.35 -11.19
N GLN A 298 -8.60 -25.12 -10.48
CA GLN A 298 -8.22 -26.42 -9.88
C GLN A 298 -6.92 -26.33 -9.08
N ALA A 299 -6.86 -25.35 -8.17
CA ALA A 299 -5.62 -24.94 -7.51
C ALA A 299 -5.06 -25.97 -6.52
N PHE A 300 -5.93 -26.80 -5.92
CA PHE A 300 -5.55 -27.74 -4.88
C PHE A 300 -4.67 -28.87 -5.43
N LYS A 301 -3.65 -29.26 -4.66
CA LYS A 301 -2.74 -30.36 -4.99
C LYS A 301 -3.45 -31.71 -5.01
N SER A 302 -4.41 -31.89 -4.09
CA SER A 302 -5.24 -33.09 -4.07
C SER A 302 -6.34 -33.02 -5.16
N PRO A 303 -6.41 -33.98 -6.08
CA PRO A 303 -7.44 -34.00 -7.13
C PRO A 303 -8.84 -34.29 -6.58
N SER A 304 -8.97 -34.76 -5.33
CA SER A 304 -10.27 -34.97 -4.68
C SER A 304 -10.95 -33.65 -4.29
N ILE A 305 -10.21 -32.54 -4.22
CA ILE A 305 -10.69 -31.22 -3.79
C ILE A 305 -11.07 -30.38 -5.01
N TYR A 306 -12.21 -30.68 -5.61
CA TYR A 306 -12.72 -29.98 -6.80
C TYR A 306 -14.00 -29.17 -6.56
N SER A 307 -14.57 -29.25 -5.36
CA SER A 307 -15.75 -28.48 -4.96
C SER A 307 -15.74 -28.18 -3.46
N PRO A 308 -16.53 -27.19 -2.98
CA PRO A 308 -16.69 -26.93 -1.55
C PRO A 308 -17.13 -28.17 -0.77
N GLU A 309 -18.11 -28.92 -1.29
CA GLU A 309 -18.63 -30.13 -0.63
C GLU A 309 -17.52 -31.15 -0.43
N LYS A 310 -16.67 -31.34 -1.43
CA LYS A 310 -15.52 -32.26 -1.33
C LYS A 310 -14.46 -31.76 -0.37
N LEU A 311 -14.16 -30.46 -0.38
CA LEU A 311 -13.25 -29.84 0.57
C LEU A 311 -13.70 -30.09 2.02
N TYR A 312 -14.95 -29.78 2.34
CA TYR A 312 -15.47 -29.97 3.71
C TYR A 312 -15.70 -31.44 4.08
N SER A 313 -15.89 -32.33 3.10
CA SER A 313 -16.01 -33.78 3.36
C SER A 313 -14.71 -34.44 3.81
N LEU A 314 -13.55 -33.81 3.61
CA LEU A 314 -12.26 -34.33 4.07
C LEU A 314 -12.22 -34.51 5.59
N ASN A 315 -12.93 -33.63 6.30
CA ASN A 315 -12.79 -33.44 7.74
C ASN A 315 -11.32 -33.12 8.14
N VAL A 316 -11.04 -33.08 9.44
CA VAL A 316 -9.67 -33.13 9.95
C VAL A 316 -9.38 -34.58 10.34
N LEU A 317 -8.23 -35.12 9.90
CA LEU A 317 -7.79 -36.48 10.24
C LEU A 317 -7.80 -36.73 11.76
N GLN A 318 -8.14 -37.96 12.16
CA GLN A 318 -8.17 -38.36 13.56
C GLN A 318 -6.79 -38.20 14.20
N GLY A 319 -6.74 -37.58 15.39
CA GLY A 319 -5.49 -37.29 16.09
C GLY A 319 -4.81 -35.98 15.68
N LEU A 320 -5.25 -35.32 14.60
CA LEU A 320 -4.80 -33.98 14.22
C LEU A 320 -5.81 -32.91 14.66
N ASN A 321 -5.30 -31.73 15.02
CA ASN A 321 -6.13 -30.54 15.32
C ASN A 321 -6.42 -29.71 14.06
N GLU A 322 -5.54 -29.81 13.07
CA GLU A 322 -5.62 -29.08 11.82
C GLU A 322 -5.10 -29.92 10.66
N GLN A 323 -5.46 -29.53 9.45
CA GLN A 323 -5.05 -30.19 8.22
C GLN A 323 -4.87 -29.17 7.11
N GLU A 324 -3.63 -29.03 6.64
CA GLU A 324 -3.28 -28.17 5.52
C GLU A 324 -3.89 -28.68 4.20
N LEU A 325 -4.28 -27.73 3.36
CA LEU A 325 -4.81 -27.94 2.02
C LEU A 325 -3.84 -27.37 0.99
N PRO A 326 -2.74 -28.08 0.66
CA PRO A 326 -1.70 -27.54 -0.20
C PRO A 326 -2.23 -27.24 -1.60
N LEU A 327 -1.76 -26.13 -2.16
CA LEU A 327 -1.94 -25.77 -3.57
C LEU A 327 -0.89 -26.46 -4.44
N LYS A 328 -1.14 -26.57 -5.75
CA LYS A 328 -0.20 -27.19 -6.70
C LYS A 328 1.08 -26.37 -6.82
N ASP A 329 2.22 -27.05 -6.82
CA ASP A 329 3.55 -26.42 -6.86
C ASP A 329 3.71 -25.53 -8.12
N GLU A 330 3.18 -25.98 -9.26
CA GLU A 330 3.26 -25.30 -10.57
C GLU A 330 2.50 -23.95 -10.65
N ILE A 331 1.60 -23.67 -9.72
CA ILE A 331 0.83 -22.41 -9.69
C ILE A 331 1.24 -21.48 -8.54
N LEU A 332 2.13 -21.91 -7.65
CA LEU A 332 2.49 -21.15 -6.45
C LEU A 332 3.00 -19.73 -6.76
N ASP A 333 3.67 -19.56 -7.90
CA ASP A 333 4.15 -18.27 -8.38
C ASP A 333 3.11 -17.43 -9.11
N ASN A 334 1.91 -17.94 -9.36
CA ASN A 334 0.85 -17.15 -9.97
C ASN A 334 0.35 -16.06 -9.02
N PHE A 335 0.02 -14.90 -9.57
CA PHE A 335 -0.58 -13.82 -8.81
C PHE A 335 -2.02 -14.16 -8.41
N VAL A 336 -2.35 -13.89 -7.14
CA VAL A 336 -3.74 -13.91 -6.66
C VAL A 336 -4.56 -12.88 -7.46
N PHE A 337 -4.01 -11.68 -7.61
CA PHE A 337 -4.60 -10.59 -8.39
C PHE A 337 -3.88 -10.43 -9.73
N CYS A 338 -4.46 -10.97 -10.79
CA CYS A 338 -3.84 -11.05 -12.10
C CYS A 338 -4.59 -10.25 -13.19
N GLN A 339 -3.89 -9.97 -14.29
CA GLN A 339 -4.47 -9.30 -15.45
C GLN A 339 -5.36 -10.23 -16.27
N ALA A 340 -6.20 -9.62 -17.11
CA ALA A 340 -6.84 -10.31 -18.22
C ALA A 340 -6.38 -9.66 -19.52
N VAL A 341 -5.92 -10.47 -20.47
CA VAL A 341 -5.39 -10.03 -21.75
C VAL A 341 -6.42 -10.31 -22.83
N ARG A 342 -6.69 -9.31 -23.68
CA ARG A 342 -7.52 -9.50 -24.88
C ARG A 342 -6.65 -10.12 -25.97
N GLU A 343 -7.12 -11.25 -26.50
CA GLU A 343 -6.51 -12.00 -27.59
C GLU A 343 -7.51 -12.08 -28.75
N ALA A 344 -7.06 -12.56 -29.92
CA ALA A 344 -7.91 -12.62 -31.12
C ALA A 344 -9.18 -13.47 -30.88
N GLU A 345 -9.06 -14.53 -30.07
CA GLU A 345 -10.13 -15.51 -29.82
C GLU A 345 -10.93 -15.21 -28.53
N GLY A 346 -10.60 -14.16 -27.78
CA GLY A 346 -11.32 -13.82 -26.56
C GLY A 346 -10.48 -13.12 -25.50
N VAL A 347 -10.80 -13.41 -24.23
CA VAL A 347 -10.10 -12.83 -23.07
C VAL A 347 -9.50 -13.96 -22.25
N ARG A 348 -8.18 -13.97 -22.10
CA ARG A 348 -7.46 -14.94 -21.27
C ARG A 348 -7.09 -14.33 -19.92
N ILE A 349 -7.20 -15.12 -18.86
CA ILE A 349 -6.70 -14.77 -17.53
C ILE A 349 -5.18 -15.02 -17.53
N ALA A 350 -4.39 -13.98 -17.30
CA ALA A 350 -2.94 -14.05 -17.33
C ALA A 350 -2.39 -14.12 -15.91
N HIS A 351 -2.45 -15.32 -15.30
CA HIS A 351 -2.05 -15.57 -13.91
C HIS A 351 -0.62 -15.16 -13.56
N ASN A 352 0.28 -15.17 -14.56
CA ASN A 352 1.67 -14.75 -14.45
C ASN A 352 1.87 -13.22 -14.54
N LEU A 353 0.83 -12.46 -14.89
CA LEU A 353 0.89 -11.00 -15.00
C LEU A 353 0.14 -10.34 -13.85
N GLN A 354 0.87 -9.56 -13.06
CA GLN A 354 0.36 -8.83 -11.92
C GLN A 354 -0.70 -7.79 -12.32
N LEU A 355 -1.82 -7.74 -11.60
CA LEU A 355 -2.78 -6.64 -11.72
C LEU A 355 -2.16 -5.33 -11.20
N SER A 356 -2.30 -4.23 -11.95
CA SER A 356 -1.80 -2.94 -11.47
C SER A 356 -2.73 -2.32 -10.42
N SER A 357 -2.15 -1.72 -9.38
CA SER A 357 -2.90 -0.96 -8.37
C SER A 357 -3.70 0.20 -8.98
N ALA A 358 -3.22 0.77 -10.10
CA ALA A 358 -3.96 1.76 -10.88
C ALA A 358 -5.26 1.19 -11.48
N SER A 359 -5.26 -0.06 -11.95
CA SER A 359 -6.47 -0.72 -12.48
C SER A 359 -7.49 -0.95 -11.36
N VAL A 360 -7.02 -1.39 -10.19
CA VAL A 360 -7.86 -1.55 -8.99
C VAL A 360 -8.47 -0.20 -8.58
N ARG A 361 -7.64 0.85 -8.47
CA ARG A 361 -8.09 2.20 -8.13
C ARG A 361 -9.14 2.72 -9.11
N TYR A 362 -8.92 2.53 -10.41
CA TYR A 362 -9.89 2.93 -11.44
C TYR A 362 -11.24 2.21 -11.25
N ARG A 363 -11.22 0.89 -11.06
CA ARG A 363 -12.44 0.09 -10.86
C ARG A 363 -13.17 0.46 -9.57
N MET A 364 -12.44 0.67 -8.48
CA MET A 364 -13.02 1.13 -7.21
C MET A 364 -13.68 2.50 -7.35
N LYS A 365 -13.05 3.43 -8.06
CA LYS A 365 -13.63 4.75 -8.33
C LYS A 365 -14.97 4.64 -9.06
N ILE A 366 -15.05 3.86 -10.13
CA ILE A 366 -16.29 3.68 -10.89
C ILE A 366 -17.33 2.93 -10.05
N GLY A 367 -16.93 1.87 -9.34
CA GLY A 367 -17.80 1.12 -8.45
C GLY A 367 -18.44 2.02 -7.39
N GLY A 368 -17.65 2.88 -6.74
CA GLY A 368 -18.15 3.78 -5.71
C GLY A 368 -19.13 4.82 -6.23
N GLN A 369 -18.90 5.32 -7.45
CA GLN A 369 -19.86 6.21 -8.13
C GLN A 369 -21.20 5.53 -8.40
N ILE A 370 -21.18 4.25 -8.80
CA ILE A 370 -22.39 3.47 -9.04
C ILE A 370 -23.10 3.14 -7.73
N THR A 371 -22.35 2.84 -6.67
CA THR A 371 -22.90 2.64 -5.32
C THR A 371 -23.54 3.90 -4.76
N GLY A 372 -23.10 5.09 -5.22
CA GLY A 372 -23.61 6.38 -4.77
C GLY A 372 -22.81 6.99 -3.62
N PHE A 373 -21.57 6.53 -3.40
CA PHE A 373 -20.69 7.16 -2.41
C PHE A 373 -20.34 8.58 -2.79
N LYS A 374 -20.36 9.48 -1.80
CA LYS A 374 -20.15 10.91 -2.00
C LYS A 374 -18.71 11.21 -2.40
N GLN A 375 -17.74 10.61 -1.72
CA GLN A 375 -16.32 10.79 -2.03
C GLN A 375 -15.81 9.70 -2.98
N VAL A 376 -14.66 10.01 -3.60
CA VAL A 376 -14.00 9.10 -4.53
C VAL A 376 -13.45 7.89 -3.80
N THR A 377 -14.06 6.74 -4.06
CA THR A 377 -13.59 5.44 -3.58
C THR A 377 -12.26 5.05 -4.20
N LYS A 378 -11.27 4.74 -3.35
CA LYS A 378 -9.92 4.29 -3.74
C LYS A 378 -9.40 3.30 -2.69
N PRO A 379 -8.43 2.43 -2.99
CA PRO A 379 -7.98 1.39 -2.05
C PRO A 379 -7.67 1.88 -0.62
N TYR A 380 -7.10 3.08 -0.47
CA TYR A 380 -6.76 3.64 0.85
C TYR A 380 -7.97 3.87 1.77
N VAL A 381 -9.19 4.07 1.24
CA VAL A 381 -10.38 4.28 2.10
C VAL A 381 -10.71 3.04 2.94
N LEU A 382 -10.33 1.85 2.45
CA LEU A 382 -10.47 0.58 3.17
C LEU A 382 -9.41 0.43 4.25
N ARG A 383 -8.18 0.85 3.95
CA ARG A 383 -7.09 0.89 4.93
C ARG A 383 -7.41 1.88 6.05
N ASP A 384 -8.00 3.02 5.72
CA ASP A 384 -8.44 4.01 6.70
C ASP A 384 -9.55 3.45 7.59
N GLY A 385 -10.53 2.73 7.00
CA GLY A 385 -11.56 2.01 7.74
C GLY A 385 -10.98 0.93 8.67
N ALA A 386 -10.05 0.13 8.17
CA ALA A 386 -9.35 -0.88 8.97
C ALA A 386 -8.60 -0.25 10.15
N ALA A 387 -7.85 0.83 9.91
CA ALA A 387 -7.08 1.50 10.94
C ALA A 387 -7.97 2.04 12.07
N LYS A 388 -9.12 2.63 11.72
CA LYS A 388 -10.09 3.14 12.69
C LYS A 388 -10.76 2.01 13.47
N ALA A 389 -11.20 0.94 12.79
CA ALA A 389 -11.81 -0.22 13.43
C ALA A 389 -10.86 -0.90 14.43
N LEU A 390 -9.57 -1.04 14.07
CA LEU A 390 -8.54 -1.56 14.97
C LEU A 390 -8.31 -0.64 16.17
N ASN A 391 -8.33 0.67 15.99
CA ASN A 391 -8.17 1.65 17.08
C ASN A 391 -9.32 1.62 18.09
N GLU A 392 -10.54 1.34 17.62
CA GLU A 392 -11.75 1.31 18.44
C GLU A 392 -11.98 -0.04 19.11
N SER A 393 -11.25 -1.07 18.70
CA SER A 393 -11.40 -2.43 19.23
C SER A 393 -10.75 -2.57 20.61
N PRO A 394 -11.48 -3.10 21.62
CA PRO A 394 -10.89 -3.42 22.91
C PRO A 394 -9.92 -4.62 22.84
N ASP A 395 -9.97 -5.40 21.76
CA ASP A 395 -9.16 -6.61 21.57
C ASP A 395 -7.81 -6.33 20.89
N VAL A 396 -7.56 -5.07 20.50
CA VAL A 396 -6.36 -4.67 19.77
C VAL A 396 -5.63 -3.56 20.53
N SER A 397 -4.41 -3.86 20.99
CA SER A 397 -3.53 -2.84 21.56
C SER A 397 -2.90 -1.95 20.48
N ASP A 398 -2.44 -0.76 20.88
CA ASP A 398 -1.66 0.14 20.02
C ASP A 398 -0.45 -0.56 19.37
N SER A 399 0.22 -1.47 20.08
CA SER A 399 1.35 -2.23 19.56
C SER A 399 0.93 -3.18 18.44
N VAL A 400 -0.17 -3.91 18.60
CA VAL A 400 -0.72 -4.81 17.58
C VAL A 400 -1.25 -4.01 16.39
N GLN A 401 -1.94 -2.90 16.63
CA GLN A 401 -2.39 -2.00 15.57
C GLN A 401 -1.21 -1.47 14.73
N ASN A 402 -0.15 -1.01 15.39
CA ASN A 402 1.05 -0.51 14.73
C ASN A 402 1.77 -1.62 13.95
N LEU A 403 1.82 -2.85 14.47
CA LEU A 403 2.34 -4.00 13.75
C LEU A 403 1.54 -4.27 12.47
N ILE A 404 0.20 -4.37 12.57
CA ILE A 404 -0.71 -4.61 11.44
C ILE A 404 -0.54 -3.53 10.37
N LEU A 405 -0.58 -2.26 10.77
CA LEU A 405 -0.49 -1.13 9.86
C LEU A 405 0.95 -0.82 9.43
N GLN A 406 1.95 -1.49 9.98
CA GLN A 406 3.38 -1.25 9.77
C GLN A 406 3.77 0.21 10.07
N HIS A 407 3.26 0.73 11.18
CA HIS A 407 3.59 2.04 11.72
C HIS A 407 4.72 1.90 12.73
N ALA A 408 5.69 2.81 12.69
CA ALA A 408 6.76 2.83 13.70
C ALA A 408 6.26 3.36 15.06
N SER A 409 5.19 4.16 15.06
CA SER A 409 4.57 4.71 16.26
C SER A 409 3.13 5.13 16.01
N ILE A 410 2.37 5.20 17.11
CA ILE A 410 0.97 5.66 17.13
C ILE A 410 0.80 7.08 16.57
N ASN A 411 1.84 7.91 16.63
CA ASN A 411 1.83 9.25 16.02
C ASN A 411 1.51 9.22 14.52
N THR A 412 1.87 8.13 13.83
CA THR A 412 1.51 7.94 12.43
C THR A 412 0.00 7.80 12.26
N PHE A 413 -0.66 7.03 13.14
CA PHE A 413 -2.11 6.91 13.17
C PHE A 413 -2.78 8.25 13.48
N LEU A 414 -2.37 8.93 14.56
CA LEU A 414 -2.93 10.21 14.99
C LEU A 414 -2.84 11.30 13.91
N LYS A 415 -1.77 11.29 13.11
CA LYS A 415 -1.54 12.30 12.07
C LYS A 415 -2.33 12.03 10.78
N HIS A 416 -2.47 10.76 10.40
CA HIS A 416 -2.93 10.39 9.06
C HIS A 416 -4.30 9.71 9.01
N TYR A 417 -4.72 9.05 10.10
CA TYR A 417 -5.91 8.19 10.13
C TYR A 417 -6.96 8.67 11.11
N LEU A 418 -6.54 9.33 12.21
CA LEU A 418 -7.48 9.93 13.14
C LEU A 418 -8.25 11.06 12.45
N ASP A 419 -9.56 10.87 12.36
CA ASP A 419 -10.45 11.82 11.73
C ASP A 419 -10.68 13.04 12.64
N ARG A 420 -10.91 14.19 12.02
CA ARG A 420 -11.42 15.37 12.73
C ARG A 420 -12.95 15.41 12.74
N ASN A 421 -13.60 14.60 11.90
CA ASN A 421 -15.02 14.34 11.98
C ASN A 421 -15.27 13.36 13.13
N ILE A 422 -15.86 13.87 14.22
CA ILE A 422 -16.16 13.09 15.41
C ILE A 422 -17.36 12.18 15.12
N ASN A 423 -17.08 10.93 14.76
CA ASN A 423 -18.08 9.92 14.39
C ASN A 423 -18.54 9.07 15.60
N VAL A 424 -18.61 9.66 16.78
CA VAL A 424 -19.19 9.02 17.97
C VAL A 424 -20.42 9.78 18.40
N ASP A 425 -21.41 9.07 18.96
CA ASP A 425 -22.66 9.66 19.45
C ASP A 425 -22.38 10.45 20.75
N VAL A 426 -21.73 11.61 20.61
CA VAL A 426 -21.35 12.49 21.71
C VAL A 426 -22.56 12.90 22.55
N GLN A 427 -23.75 12.94 21.95
CA GLN A 427 -24.98 13.28 22.63
C GLN A 427 -25.39 12.18 23.62
N ASN A 428 -25.46 10.92 23.19
CA ASN A 428 -25.82 9.83 24.10
C ASN A 428 -24.69 9.55 25.10
N ILE A 429 -23.42 9.65 24.69
CA ILE A 429 -22.28 9.56 25.61
C ILE A 429 -22.40 10.60 26.72
N TYR A 430 -22.63 11.87 26.38
CA TYR A 430 -22.79 12.95 27.36
C TYR A 430 -23.95 12.70 28.33
N ARG A 431 -25.01 12.03 27.87
CA ARG A 431 -26.20 11.70 28.66
C ARG A 431 -26.06 10.39 29.45
N GLY A 432 -24.94 9.69 29.35
CA GLY A 432 -24.77 8.36 29.94
C GLY A 432 -25.69 7.29 29.33
N LEU A 433 -26.08 7.46 28.06
CA LEU A 433 -26.94 6.55 27.30
C LEU A 433 -26.11 5.75 26.28
N GLU A 434 -26.67 4.62 25.82
CA GLU A 434 -26.04 3.79 24.81
C GLU A 434 -25.84 4.55 23.48
N PRO A 435 -24.61 4.63 22.94
CA PRO A 435 -24.33 5.29 21.66
C PRO A 435 -25.01 4.60 20.47
N GLN A 436 -25.56 5.39 19.54
CA GLN A 436 -26.15 4.86 18.31
C GLN A 436 -25.09 4.52 17.25
N LYS A 437 -24.24 3.52 17.51
CA LYS A 437 -23.06 3.18 16.68
C LYS A 437 -23.39 2.98 15.19
N ALA A 438 -24.45 2.21 14.89
CA ALA A 438 -24.86 1.94 13.52
C ALA A 438 -25.29 3.20 12.75
N LEU A 439 -25.85 4.21 13.42
CA LEU A 439 -26.19 5.48 12.77
C LEU A 439 -24.94 6.32 12.48
N MET A 440 -23.96 6.26 13.39
CA MET A 440 -22.71 7.00 13.26
C MET A 440 -21.75 6.43 12.20
N SER A 441 -21.98 5.19 11.74
CA SER A 441 -21.18 4.51 10.70
C SER A 441 -21.79 4.54 9.29
N ILE A 442 -22.98 5.11 9.10
CA ILE A 442 -23.66 5.14 7.78
C ILE A 442 -23.18 6.33 6.94
N GLY A 443 -22.62 6.05 5.76
CA GLY A 443 -22.57 6.96 4.62
C GLY A 443 -21.70 8.20 4.81
N GLN A 444 -20.37 8.00 4.87
CA GLN A 444 -19.42 9.10 4.59
C GLN A 444 -19.32 9.37 3.09
#